data_AF-A0A1M5DGC5-F1
#
_entry.id   AF-A0A1M5DGC5-F1
#
_cell.length_a   1.000
_cell.length_b   1.000
_cell.length_c   1.000
_cell.angle_alpha   90.00
_cell.angle_beta   90.00
_cell.angle_gamma   90.00
#
_symmetry.space_group_name_H-M   'P 1'
#
loop_
_entity.id
_entity.type
_entity.pdbx_description
1 polymer ?
#
loop_
_entity_poly.entity_id
_entity_poly.type
_entity_poly.pdbx_seq_one_letter_code
_entity_poly.pdbx_strand_id
1 'polypeptide(L)'
;MVGKSKIDLRAAEEVVRDILQKNVRATNAEIGLALGVCAETAGRILRKLSVCGPPDVQELLDRRYMEIRSRWWARRDVSPAEIVRGVKSLAEKLGRTPRTADAGHLAFQAIEVFGTWNAALAEAGLPLRRVTLPGDPGERREVLVSALKEAAGELGRVPTAKQYDRIARERSLPKSNAVTSFFGSWRGALEAAGLVRSSACEVQEMVERALSDGKWCVSAGEVRELPPDVRAVVRSRASVVRLRKKQVVTWLDRAAKAGFPEVPGLEEARSLAERFVSGETYESIAESTGLPWWRVKHLIGKYAACVMEGRKPRGLWAGIDRDTAAGYVLKAVRDLGRVPTRREYDAYCRAAGGPPSHVLVRIFGSWRGVLGAAVFPRGDVLNVAAAEYEGAGVPEGTQV
;
A
#
# COMPACT_ATOMS: atom_id res chain seq x y z
N MET A 1 30.06 18.48 9.54
CA MET A 1 29.10 17.45 9.10
C MET A 1 29.73 16.70 7.94
N VAL A 2 30.34 15.54 8.19
CA VAL A 2 30.87 14.68 7.12
C VAL A 2 29.75 13.72 6.73
N GLY A 3 29.31 13.79 5.48
CA GLY A 3 28.22 12.97 4.95
C GLY A 3 28.48 11.49 5.22
N LYS A 4 27.43 10.74 5.54
CA LYS A 4 27.44 9.28 5.64
C LYS A 4 27.72 8.71 4.24
N SER A 5 28.98 8.75 3.81
CA SER A 5 29.41 8.07 2.60
C SER A 5 29.16 6.58 2.81
N LYS A 6 28.29 6.00 1.99
CA LYS A 6 28.03 4.57 1.96
C LYS A 6 29.30 3.92 1.41
N ILE A 7 30.18 3.49 2.30
CA ILE A 7 31.38 2.76 1.88
C ILE A 7 30.95 1.41 1.33
N ASP A 8 31.46 1.10 0.14
CA ASP A 8 31.34 -0.22 -0.45
C ASP A 8 32.15 -1.22 0.39
N LEU A 9 31.47 -2.26 0.88
CA LEU A 9 32.10 -3.29 1.70
C LEU A 9 33.21 -4.02 0.93
N ARG A 10 33.09 -4.20 -0.38
CA ARG A 10 34.12 -4.86 -1.20
C ARG A 10 35.40 -4.04 -1.28
N ALA A 11 35.28 -2.73 -1.46
CA ALA A 11 36.43 -1.83 -1.44
C ALA A 11 37.09 -1.80 -0.05
N ALA A 12 36.26 -1.87 1.02
CA ALA A 12 36.79 -1.95 2.38
C ALA A 12 37.51 -3.27 2.66
N GLU A 13 37.05 -4.40 2.10
CA GLU A 13 37.69 -5.71 2.23
C GLU A 13 39.13 -5.70 1.69
N GLU A 14 39.34 -5.17 0.48
CA GLU A 14 40.67 -5.12 -0.14
C GLU A 14 41.66 -4.27 0.65
N VAL A 15 41.22 -3.10 1.12
CA VAL A 15 42.04 -2.19 1.94
C VAL A 15 42.37 -2.82 3.29
N VAL A 16 41.38 -3.44 3.95
CA VAL A 16 41.61 -4.12 5.24
C VAL A 16 42.55 -5.31 5.08
N ARG A 17 42.41 -6.09 3.99
CA ARG A 17 43.30 -7.20 3.66
C ARG A 17 44.76 -6.73 3.55
N ASP A 18 45.03 -5.73 2.72
CA ASP A 18 46.39 -5.23 2.48
C ASP A 18 47.05 -4.70 3.77
N ILE A 19 46.29 -3.94 4.57
CA ILE A 19 46.80 -3.39 5.83
C ILE A 19 47.11 -4.50 6.84
N LEU A 20 46.20 -5.46 7.03
CA LEU A 20 46.37 -6.50 8.05
C LEU A 20 47.41 -7.55 7.65
N GLN A 21 47.63 -7.78 6.35
CA GLN A 21 48.75 -8.61 5.89
C GLN A 21 50.11 -7.97 6.21
N LYS A 22 50.22 -6.64 6.06
CA LYS A 22 51.47 -5.90 6.35
C LYS A 22 51.67 -5.64 7.83
N ASN A 23 50.59 -5.34 8.54
CA ASN A 23 50.59 -5.01 9.96
C ASN A 23 49.33 -5.53 10.65
N VAL A 24 49.43 -6.72 11.22
CA VAL A 24 48.38 -7.35 12.04
C VAL A 24 47.98 -6.46 13.23
N ARG A 25 48.83 -5.51 13.62
CA ARG A 25 48.61 -4.61 14.78
C ARG A 25 48.00 -3.27 14.41
N ALA A 26 47.58 -3.05 13.17
CA ALA A 26 47.06 -1.77 12.72
C ALA A 26 45.90 -1.29 13.60
N THR A 27 45.94 -0.04 14.06
CA THR A 27 44.89 0.51 14.94
C THR A 27 43.62 0.84 14.15
N ASN A 28 42.47 0.95 14.84
CA ASN A 28 41.23 1.38 14.17
C ASN A 28 41.36 2.79 13.57
N ALA A 29 42.26 3.62 14.10
CA ALA A 29 42.57 4.94 13.56
C ALA A 29 43.36 4.85 12.26
N GLU A 30 44.39 4.00 12.19
CA GLU A 30 45.16 3.77 10.96
C GLU A 30 44.31 3.17 9.84
N ILE A 31 43.47 2.18 10.18
CA ILE A 31 42.52 1.58 9.23
C ILE A 31 41.47 2.61 8.81
N GLY A 32 41.01 3.45 9.74
CA GLY A 32 40.08 4.54 9.44
C GLY A 32 40.68 5.54 8.47
N LEU A 33 41.94 5.95 8.67
CA LEU A 33 42.66 6.84 7.77
C LEU A 33 42.75 6.26 6.35
N ALA A 34 43.09 4.98 6.22
CA ALA A 34 43.17 4.31 4.93
C ALA A 34 41.82 4.16 4.22
N LEU A 35 40.74 3.98 4.98
CA LEU A 35 39.37 3.90 4.46
C LEU A 35 38.70 5.28 4.28
N GLY A 36 39.37 6.38 4.65
CA GLY A 36 38.79 7.73 4.62
C GLY A 36 37.67 7.96 5.64
N VAL A 37 37.66 7.24 6.76
CA VAL A 37 36.64 7.34 7.82
C VAL A 37 37.21 7.48 9.22
N CYS A 38 36.36 7.93 10.15
CA CYS A 38 36.72 7.95 11.56
C CYS A 38 36.93 6.54 12.12
N ALA A 39 37.76 6.42 13.16
CA ALA A 39 38.11 5.16 13.82
C ALA A 39 36.88 4.35 14.30
N GLU A 40 35.81 5.04 14.69
CA GLU A 40 34.56 4.39 15.11
C GLU A 40 33.85 3.70 13.93
N THR A 41 33.83 4.36 12.77
CA THR A 41 33.23 3.82 11.53
C THR A 41 34.09 2.67 10.99
N ALA A 42 35.41 2.81 11.05
CA ALA A 42 36.34 1.70 10.77
C ALA A 42 36.05 0.51 11.69
N GLY A 43 35.88 0.75 13.00
CA GLY A 43 35.51 -0.30 13.95
C GLY A 43 34.19 -1.01 13.61
N ARG A 44 33.19 -0.29 13.10
CA ARG A 44 31.94 -0.90 12.61
C ARG A 44 32.17 -1.74 11.35
N ILE A 45 32.96 -1.24 10.40
CA ILE A 45 33.31 -1.98 9.17
C ILE A 45 34.03 -3.28 9.53
N LEU A 46 35.05 -3.22 10.39
CA LEU A 46 35.79 -4.41 10.83
C LEU A 46 34.90 -5.46 11.49
N ARG A 47 33.94 -5.04 12.34
CA ARG A 47 32.95 -5.95 12.94
C ARG A 47 32.01 -6.60 11.92
N LYS A 48 31.67 -5.88 10.84
CA LYS A 48 30.89 -6.47 9.74
C LYS A 48 31.73 -7.50 8.99
N LEU A 49 32.97 -7.14 8.65
CA LEU A 49 33.88 -8.04 7.92
C LEU A 49 34.23 -9.31 8.72
N SER A 50 34.28 -9.26 10.05
CA SER A 50 34.47 -10.46 10.87
C SER A 50 33.29 -11.44 10.82
N VAL A 51 32.09 -10.99 10.39
CA VAL A 51 30.89 -11.84 10.32
C VAL A 51 30.58 -12.27 8.88
N CYS A 52 30.70 -11.35 7.92
CA CYS A 52 30.29 -11.58 6.53
C CYS A 52 31.41 -11.39 5.50
N GLY A 53 32.62 -11.03 5.92
CA GLY A 53 33.77 -10.91 5.02
C GLY A 53 34.28 -12.25 4.52
N PRO A 54 35.17 -12.26 3.50
CA PRO A 54 35.75 -13.48 2.98
C PRO A 54 36.67 -14.18 4.03
N PRO A 55 36.85 -15.52 3.95
CA PRO A 55 37.49 -16.30 5.01
C PRO A 55 38.92 -15.86 5.35
N ASP A 56 39.67 -15.38 4.37
CA ASP A 56 41.03 -14.87 4.52
C ASP A 56 41.07 -13.57 5.36
N VAL A 57 40.11 -12.67 5.13
CA VAL A 57 39.97 -11.43 5.89
C VAL A 57 39.49 -11.73 7.31
N GLN A 58 38.57 -12.69 7.47
CA GLN A 58 38.13 -13.15 8.80
C GLN A 58 39.31 -13.69 9.61
N GLU A 59 40.16 -14.55 9.01
CA GLU A 59 41.35 -15.08 9.68
C GLU A 59 42.33 -13.97 10.10
N LEU A 60 42.56 -12.97 9.25
CA LEU A 60 43.42 -11.82 9.59
C LEU A 60 42.85 -10.98 10.73
N LEU A 61 41.52 -10.78 10.75
CA LEU A 61 40.83 -10.07 11.81
C LEU A 61 40.90 -10.84 13.13
N ASP A 62 40.76 -12.16 13.08
CA ASP A 62 40.89 -13.04 14.24
C ASP A 62 42.32 -13.03 14.78
N ARG A 63 43.34 -13.12 13.91
CA ARG A 63 44.76 -13.01 14.30
C ARG A 63 45.05 -11.67 14.96
N ARG A 64 44.59 -10.57 14.36
CA ARG A 64 44.68 -9.22 14.95
C ARG A 64 44.00 -9.14 16.30
N TYR A 65 42.80 -9.69 16.41
CA TYR A 65 42.04 -9.71 17.65
C TYR A 65 42.80 -10.46 18.75
N MET A 66 43.36 -11.63 18.43
CA MET A 66 44.15 -12.44 19.35
C MET A 66 45.44 -11.74 19.79
N GLU A 67 46.15 -11.04 18.90
CA GLU A 67 47.34 -10.27 19.27
C GLU A 67 47.02 -9.09 20.18
N ILE A 68 45.97 -8.33 19.86
CA ILE A 68 45.50 -7.21 20.69
C ILE A 68 45.08 -7.72 22.07
N ARG A 69 44.31 -8.81 22.12
CA ARG A 69 43.89 -9.43 23.38
C ARG A 69 45.05 -10.00 24.18
N SER A 70 45.98 -10.71 23.55
CA SER A 70 47.16 -11.27 24.21
C SER A 70 47.99 -10.19 24.91
N ARG A 71 48.21 -9.04 24.25
CA ARG A 71 48.92 -7.90 24.89
C ARG A 71 48.12 -7.26 26.02
N TRP A 72 46.80 -7.20 25.88
CA TRP A 72 45.93 -6.68 26.92
C TRP A 72 45.89 -7.61 28.14
N TRP A 73 45.99 -8.93 27.94
CA TRP A 73 46.11 -9.95 28.99
C TRP A 73 47.49 -10.00 29.64
N ALA A 74 48.57 -9.77 28.87
CA ALA A 74 49.93 -9.72 29.41
C ALA A 74 50.18 -8.58 30.41
N ARG A 75 49.26 -7.60 30.49
CA ARG A 75 49.31 -6.48 31.45
C ARG A 75 48.50 -6.74 32.73
N ARG A 76 47.84 -7.88 32.86
CA ARG A 76 46.96 -8.20 33.99
C ARG A 76 47.55 -9.35 34.80
N ASP A 77 47.33 -9.29 36.11
CA ASP A 77 47.77 -10.33 37.07
C ASP A 77 46.96 -11.63 36.99
N VAL A 78 45.86 -11.65 36.23
CA VAL A 78 44.94 -12.79 36.15
C VAL A 78 44.89 -13.33 34.73
N SER A 79 45.22 -14.62 34.56
CA SER A 79 45.25 -15.24 33.23
C SER A 79 43.82 -15.56 32.73
N PRO A 80 43.47 -15.21 31.49
CA PRO A 80 42.18 -15.59 30.89
C PRO A 80 41.94 -17.09 30.89
N ALA A 81 43.00 -17.86 30.70
CA ALA A 81 42.93 -19.32 30.73
C ALA A 81 42.56 -19.85 32.12
N GLU A 82 42.99 -19.19 33.21
CA GLU A 82 42.60 -19.53 34.58
C GLU A 82 41.12 -19.27 34.82
N ILE A 83 40.63 -18.13 34.33
CA ILE A 83 39.20 -17.80 34.41
C ILE A 83 38.35 -18.80 33.62
N VAL A 84 38.75 -19.15 32.40
CA VAL A 84 38.06 -20.17 31.60
C VAL A 84 38.06 -21.52 32.31
N ARG A 85 39.18 -21.95 32.89
CA ARG A 85 39.24 -23.18 33.70
C ARG A 85 38.32 -23.11 34.92
N GLY A 86 38.32 -21.99 35.63
CA GLY A 86 37.44 -21.76 36.78
C GLY A 86 35.95 -21.82 36.40
N VAL A 87 35.60 -21.22 35.26
CA VAL A 87 34.23 -21.23 34.73
C VAL A 87 33.80 -22.64 34.31
N LYS A 88 34.67 -23.41 33.64
CA LYS A 88 34.42 -24.82 33.29
C LYS A 88 34.25 -25.70 34.53
N SER A 89 35.16 -25.60 35.50
CA SER A 89 35.07 -26.35 36.75
C SER A 89 33.79 -26.02 37.53
N LEU A 90 33.38 -24.75 37.53
CA LEU A 90 32.12 -24.35 38.15
C LEU A 90 30.90 -24.95 37.42
N ALA A 91 30.95 -25.04 36.08
CA ALA A 91 29.90 -25.66 35.29
C ALA A 91 29.77 -27.16 35.58
N GLU A 92 30.90 -27.86 35.65
CA GLU A 92 30.96 -29.28 36.02
C GLU A 92 30.38 -29.52 37.42
N LYS A 93 30.80 -28.71 38.41
CA LYS A 93 30.29 -28.81 39.79
C LYS A 93 28.78 -28.58 39.89
N LEU A 94 28.22 -27.70 39.06
CA LEU A 94 26.80 -27.38 39.07
C LEU A 94 25.95 -28.31 38.19
N GLY A 95 26.58 -29.11 37.32
CA GLY A 95 25.88 -29.91 36.30
C GLY A 95 25.06 -29.07 35.32
N ARG A 96 25.31 -27.75 35.25
CA ARG A 96 24.60 -26.77 34.41
C ARG A 96 25.50 -25.56 34.15
N THR A 97 25.20 -24.77 33.11
CA THR A 97 25.88 -23.49 32.89
C THR A 97 25.76 -22.58 34.13
N PRO A 98 26.89 -22.08 34.68
CA PRO A 98 26.87 -21.20 35.84
C PRO A 98 26.25 -19.84 35.51
N ARG A 99 25.42 -19.33 36.42
CA ARG A 99 24.91 -17.95 36.37
C ARG A 99 25.94 -17.01 37.00
N THR A 100 25.87 -15.73 36.69
CA THR A 100 26.68 -14.70 37.35
C THR A 100 26.55 -14.76 38.88
N ALA A 101 25.35 -15.03 39.38
CA ALA A 101 25.09 -15.21 40.81
C ALA A 101 25.72 -16.48 41.41
N ASP A 102 25.99 -17.51 40.59
CA ASP A 102 26.61 -18.75 41.05
C ASP A 102 28.15 -18.63 41.10
N ALA A 103 28.73 -17.61 40.46
CA ALA A 103 30.18 -17.49 40.24
C ALA A 103 30.90 -16.52 41.19
N GLY A 104 30.19 -15.71 41.97
CA GLY A 104 30.79 -14.82 42.98
C GLY A 104 31.96 -13.99 42.42
N HIS A 105 33.13 -14.05 43.08
CA HIS A 105 34.33 -13.32 42.67
C HIS A 105 34.85 -13.71 41.28
N LEU A 106 34.64 -14.96 40.86
CA LEU A 106 35.00 -15.41 39.50
C LEU A 106 34.22 -14.64 38.43
N ALA A 107 32.98 -14.22 38.73
CA ALA A 107 32.20 -13.37 37.83
C ALA A 107 32.83 -12.00 37.62
N PHE A 108 33.34 -11.41 38.70
CA PHE A 108 34.02 -10.11 38.65
C PHE A 108 35.28 -10.19 37.78
N GLN A 109 36.15 -11.17 38.04
CA GLN A 109 37.37 -11.37 37.25
C GLN A 109 37.06 -11.70 35.78
N ALA A 110 36.02 -12.48 35.52
CA ALA A 110 35.56 -12.78 34.17
C ALA A 110 35.00 -11.57 33.42
N ILE A 111 34.24 -10.71 34.08
CA ILE A 111 33.76 -9.45 33.50
C ILE A 111 34.93 -8.50 33.25
N GLU A 112 35.88 -8.43 34.18
CA GLU A 112 37.07 -7.61 34.03
C GLU A 112 37.95 -8.05 32.85
N VAL A 113 38.11 -9.36 32.62
CA VAL A 113 38.98 -9.95 31.58
C VAL A 113 38.27 -10.12 30.23
N PHE A 114 36.97 -10.43 30.21
CA PHE A 114 36.24 -10.70 28.96
C PHE A 114 35.22 -9.61 28.62
N GLY A 115 35.08 -8.58 29.47
CA GLY A 115 34.13 -7.48 29.34
C GLY A 115 32.73 -7.84 29.83
N THR A 116 32.27 -9.07 29.61
CA THR A 116 30.98 -9.57 30.10
C THR A 116 31.06 -11.03 30.55
N TRP A 117 30.17 -11.43 31.47
CA TRP A 117 30.05 -12.83 31.89
C TRP A 117 29.69 -13.76 30.72
N ASN A 118 28.87 -13.29 29.78
CA ASN A 118 28.53 -14.06 28.58
C ASN A 118 29.74 -14.28 27.67
N ALA A 119 30.62 -13.29 27.53
CA ALA A 119 31.86 -13.47 26.78
C ALA A 119 32.77 -14.53 27.43
N ALA A 120 32.87 -14.53 28.77
CA ALA A 120 33.63 -15.56 29.47
C ALA A 120 33.01 -16.97 29.32
N LEU A 121 31.68 -17.08 29.32
CA LEU A 121 30.98 -18.34 29.04
C LEU A 121 31.22 -18.83 27.60
N ALA A 122 31.24 -17.92 26.63
CA ALA A 122 31.51 -18.24 25.22
C ALA A 122 32.95 -18.77 25.03
N GLU A 123 33.93 -18.12 25.64
CA GLU A 123 35.34 -18.58 25.64
C GLU A 123 35.51 -19.91 26.38
N ALA A 124 34.68 -20.17 27.38
CA ALA A 124 34.61 -21.47 28.04
C ALA A 124 33.87 -22.54 27.23
N GLY A 125 33.30 -22.22 26.06
CA GLY A 125 32.51 -23.15 25.24
C GLY A 125 31.21 -23.58 25.92
N LEU A 126 30.69 -22.78 26.85
CA LEU A 126 29.46 -23.09 27.60
C LEU A 126 28.25 -22.40 26.96
N PRO A 127 27.07 -23.05 26.95
CA PRO A 127 25.88 -22.50 26.32
C PRO A 127 25.36 -21.27 27.05
N LEU A 128 25.04 -20.21 26.30
CA LEU A 128 24.59 -18.92 26.83
C LEU A 128 23.10 -18.93 27.16
N ARG A 129 22.76 -18.59 28.40
CA ARG A 129 21.35 -18.55 28.85
C ARG A 129 20.58 -17.32 28.34
N ARG A 130 21.28 -16.23 28.01
CA ARG A 130 20.73 -15.01 27.40
C ARG A 130 21.70 -14.50 26.35
N VAL A 131 21.28 -14.56 25.08
CA VAL A 131 21.99 -13.90 23.98
C VAL A 131 21.79 -12.40 24.11
N THR A 132 22.87 -11.64 24.25
CA THR A 132 22.83 -10.19 24.13
C THR A 132 22.64 -9.85 22.66
N LEU A 133 21.49 -9.27 22.31
CA LEU A 133 21.25 -8.81 20.94
C LEU A 133 22.02 -7.51 20.68
N PRO A 134 22.52 -7.30 19.44
CA PRO A 134 23.13 -6.04 19.05
C PRO A 134 22.23 -4.83 19.35
N GLY A 135 22.85 -3.71 19.73
CA GLY A 135 22.15 -2.44 19.93
C GLY A 135 21.62 -1.86 18.62
N ASP A 136 22.34 -2.08 17.52
CA ASP A 136 21.95 -1.65 16.19
C ASP A 136 20.77 -2.48 15.65
N PRO A 137 19.68 -1.85 15.16
CA PRO A 137 18.55 -2.57 14.60
C PRO A 137 18.88 -3.42 13.36
N GLY A 138 19.83 -3.00 12.52
CA GLY A 138 20.24 -3.73 11.32
C GLY A 138 20.96 -5.03 11.67
N GLU A 139 21.98 -4.94 12.53
CA GLU A 139 22.72 -6.11 13.02
C GLU A 139 21.81 -7.06 13.81
N ARG A 140 20.90 -6.51 14.63
CA ARG A 140 19.90 -7.30 15.36
C ARG A 140 18.99 -8.07 14.41
N ARG A 141 18.56 -7.44 13.31
CA ARG A 141 17.73 -8.09 12.28
C ARG A 141 18.45 -9.30 11.68
N GLU A 142 19.72 -9.13 11.32
CA GLU A 142 20.54 -10.19 10.71
C GLU A 142 20.73 -11.37 11.65
N VAL A 143 21.06 -11.11 12.92
CA VAL A 143 21.21 -12.16 13.96
C VAL A 143 19.90 -12.95 14.14
N LEU A 144 18.76 -12.26 14.22
CA LEU A 144 17.47 -12.92 14.40
C LEU A 144 17.03 -13.73 13.16
N VAL A 145 17.31 -13.23 11.95
CA VAL A 145 17.04 -13.96 10.70
C VAL A 145 17.93 -15.20 10.59
N SER A 146 19.22 -15.07 10.91
CA SER A 146 20.15 -16.20 10.89
C SER A 146 19.71 -17.31 11.84
N ALA A 147 19.34 -16.94 13.08
CA ALA A 147 18.84 -17.89 14.07
C ALA A 147 17.58 -18.65 13.62
N LEU A 148 16.66 -17.97 12.93
CA LEU A 148 15.47 -18.62 12.37
C LEU A 148 15.81 -19.59 11.23
N LYS A 149 16.76 -19.23 10.37
CA LYS A 149 17.22 -20.10 9.27
C LYS A 149 17.96 -21.32 9.80
N GLU A 150 18.79 -21.16 10.83
CA GLU A 150 19.49 -22.26 11.49
C GLU A 150 18.48 -23.25 12.10
N ALA A 151 17.50 -22.74 12.86
CA ALA A 151 16.45 -23.58 13.43
C ALA A 151 15.59 -24.28 12.36
N ALA A 152 15.35 -23.63 11.22
CA ALA A 152 14.65 -24.25 10.10
C ALA A 152 15.48 -25.34 9.40
N GLY A 153 16.78 -25.12 9.25
CA GLY A 153 17.73 -26.10 8.71
C GLY A 153 17.80 -27.35 9.59
N GLU A 154 17.84 -27.18 10.91
CA GLU A 154 17.88 -28.30 11.87
C GLU A 154 16.59 -29.12 11.89
N LEU A 155 15.43 -28.48 11.69
CA LEU A 155 14.15 -29.16 11.63
C LEU A 155 13.80 -29.71 10.23
N GLY A 156 14.49 -29.29 9.18
CA GLY A 156 14.12 -29.54 7.79
C GLY A 156 12.77 -28.95 7.38
N ARG A 157 12.19 -28.07 8.20
CA ARG A 157 10.89 -27.42 7.99
C ARG A 157 10.81 -26.10 8.75
N VAL A 158 9.78 -25.31 8.44
CA VAL A 158 9.51 -24.04 9.12
C VAL A 158 9.24 -24.28 10.62
N PRO A 159 10.02 -23.66 11.53
CA PRO A 159 9.85 -23.85 12.96
C PRO A 159 8.58 -23.15 13.48
N THR A 160 7.82 -23.84 14.32
CA THR A 160 6.86 -23.16 15.20
C THR A 160 7.59 -22.48 16.35
N ALA A 161 7.01 -21.42 16.94
CA ALA A 161 7.63 -20.68 18.04
C ALA A 161 8.05 -21.60 19.22
N LYS A 162 7.25 -22.62 19.54
CA LYS A 162 7.57 -23.60 20.59
C LYS A 162 8.75 -24.51 20.23
N GLN A 163 8.83 -24.96 18.98
CA GLN A 163 9.94 -25.77 18.50
C GLN A 163 11.24 -24.96 18.45
N TYR A 164 11.14 -23.72 17.95
CA TYR A 164 12.25 -22.78 17.96
C TYR A 164 12.76 -22.54 19.39
N ASP A 165 11.89 -22.32 20.38
CA ASP A 165 12.34 -22.11 21.77
C ASP A 165 13.05 -23.33 22.37
N ARG A 166 12.79 -24.54 21.87
CA ARG A 166 13.54 -25.73 22.26
C ARG A 166 14.96 -25.67 21.68
N ILE A 167 15.07 -25.43 20.38
CA ILE A 167 16.35 -25.32 19.66
C ILE A 167 17.17 -24.16 20.19
N ALA A 168 16.54 -23.01 20.42
CA ALA A 168 17.19 -21.82 20.94
C ALA A 168 17.78 -22.03 22.33
N ARG A 169 17.19 -22.92 23.14
CA ARG A 169 17.77 -23.29 24.44
C ARG A 169 19.02 -24.15 24.29
N GLU A 170 19.03 -25.06 23.33
CA GLU A 170 20.13 -26.00 23.08
C GLU A 170 21.31 -25.32 22.36
N ARG A 171 21.00 -24.46 21.37
CA ARG A 171 21.97 -23.74 20.53
C ARG A 171 22.33 -22.35 21.04
N SER A 172 21.79 -21.94 22.19
CA SER A 172 21.98 -20.60 22.73
C SER A 172 21.57 -19.49 21.74
N LEU A 173 20.43 -19.65 21.07
CA LEU A 173 19.88 -18.66 20.14
C LEU A 173 18.97 -17.65 20.87
N PRO A 174 18.66 -16.49 20.25
CA PRO A 174 17.68 -15.55 20.79
C PRO A 174 16.32 -16.23 21.02
N LYS A 175 15.63 -15.89 22.11
CA LYS A 175 14.30 -16.46 22.42
C LYS A 175 13.23 -16.00 21.43
N SER A 176 12.17 -16.80 21.27
CA SER A 176 11.03 -16.47 20.41
C SER A 176 10.43 -15.09 20.72
N ASN A 177 10.34 -14.69 21.98
CA ASN A 177 9.86 -13.37 22.39
C ASN A 177 10.70 -12.20 21.84
N ALA A 178 12.02 -12.39 21.72
CA ALA A 178 12.89 -11.35 21.17
C ALA A 178 12.70 -11.23 19.65
N VAL A 179 12.50 -12.36 18.98
CA VAL A 179 12.16 -12.44 17.55
C VAL A 179 10.81 -11.75 17.29
N THR A 180 9.76 -12.12 18.02
CA THR A 180 8.41 -11.54 17.83
C THR A 180 8.36 -10.06 18.19
N SER A 181 9.04 -9.63 19.25
CA SER A 181 9.10 -8.22 19.62
C SER A 181 9.81 -7.36 18.58
N PHE A 182 10.76 -7.91 17.82
CA PHE A 182 11.50 -7.16 16.80
C PHE A 182 10.72 -7.09 15.48
N PHE A 183 10.14 -8.20 15.03
CA PHE A 183 9.40 -8.29 13.77
C PHE A 183 7.90 -8.02 13.88
N GLY A 184 7.41 -7.74 15.09
CA GLY A 184 6.00 -7.54 15.41
C GLY A 184 5.17 -8.83 15.49
N SER A 185 5.53 -9.88 14.73
CA SER A 185 4.87 -11.19 14.78
C SER A 185 5.81 -12.33 14.41
N TRP A 186 5.45 -13.57 14.82
CA TRP A 186 6.20 -14.77 14.43
C TRP A 186 6.16 -14.98 12.91
N ARG A 187 4.99 -14.79 12.29
CA ARG A 187 4.84 -14.88 10.83
C ARG A 187 5.70 -13.85 10.11
N GLY A 188 5.69 -12.59 10.56
CA GLY A 188 6.53 -11.53 10.00
C GLY A 188 8.03 -11.83 10.13
N ALA A 189 8.45 -12.52 11.19
CA ALA A 189 9.82 -12.98 11.34
C ALA A 189 10.17 -14.10 10.34
N LEU A 190 9.27 -15.05 10.12
CA LEU A 190 9.45 -16.12 9.13
C LEU A 190 9.45 -15.58 7.69
N GLU A 191 8.62 -14.59 7.38
CA GLU A 191 8.63 -13.87 6.10
C GLU A 191 9.95 -13.12 5.91
N ALA A 192 10.44 -12.41 6.94
CA ALA A 192 11.73 -11.73 6.91
C ALA A 192 12.92 -12.69 6.73
N ALA A 193 12.78 -13.94 7.21
CA ALA A 193 13.74 -15.00 7.02
C ALA A 193 13.61 -15.74 5.68
N GLY A 194 12.58 -15.45 4.89
CA GLY A 194 12.28 -16.13 3.62
C GLY A 194 11.82 -17.58 3.79
N LEU A 195 11.35 -17.95 4.99
CA LEU A 195 10.88 -19.30 5.31
C LEU A 195 9.39 -19.51 4.97
N VAL A 196 8.63 -18.42 4.87
CA VAL A 196 7.21 -18.41 4.47
C VAL A 196 7.02 -17.33 3.42
N ARG A 197 6.19 -17.61 2.41
CA ARG A 197 5.81 -16.61 1.39
C ARG A 197 5.04 -15.47 2.08
N SER A 198 5.35 -14.23 1.71
CA SER A 198 4.68 -13.08 2.34
C SER A 198 3.18 -13.15 2.10
N SER A 199 2.39 -12.83 3.13
CA SER A 199 0.93 -12.70 2.97
C SER A 199 0.59 -11.76 1.80
N ALA A 200 1.38 -10.71 1.59
CA ALA A 200 1.26 -9.83 0.42
C ALA A 200 1.40 -10.58 -0.92
N CYS A 201 2.33 -11.52 -1.06
CA CYS A 201 2.52 -12.30 -2.29
C CYS A 201 1.39 -13.31 -2.50
N GLU A 202 0.94 -13.99 -1.44
CA GLU A 202 -0.21 -14.91 -1.49
C GLU A 202 -1.51 -14.16 -1.85
N VAL A 203 -1.70 -12.99 -1.23
CA VAL A 203 -2.83 -12.09 -1.48
C VAL A 203 -2.78 -11.53 -2.89
N GLN A 204 -1.59 -11.16 -3.40
CA GLN A 204 -1.42 -10.65 -4.75
C GLN A 204 -1.71 -11.74 -5.80
N GLU A 205 -1.21 -12.96 -5.61
CA GLU A 205 -1.50 -14.11 -6.49
C GLU A 205 -3.01 -14.48 -6.47
N MET A 206 -3.67 -14.37 -5.32
CA MET A 206 -5.12 -14.55 -5.21
C MET A 206 -5.90 -13.44 -5.93
N VAL A 207 -5.44 -12.20 -5.85
CA VAL A 207 -6.02 -11.08 -6.59
C VAL A 207 -5.82 -11.27 -8.11
N GLU A 208 -4.64 -11.70 -8.54
CA GLU A 208 -4.33 -11.98 -9.95
C GLU A 208 -5.17 -13.15 -10.52
N ARG A 209 -5.39 -14.21 -9.74
CA ARG A 209 -6.35 -15.29 -10.08
C ARG A 209 -7.78 -14.77 -10.18
N ALA A 210 -8.23 -13.99 -9.21
CA ALA A 210 -9.57 -13.40 -9.24
C ALA A 210 -9.78 -12.41 -10.40
N LEU A 211 -8.71 -11.75 -10.85
CA LEU A 211 -8.70 -10.89 -12.04
C LEU A 211 -8.68 -11.70 -13.34
N SER A 212 -8.06 -12.89 -13.34
CA SER A 212 -8.07 -13.82 -14.49
C SER A 212 -9.47 -14.41 -14.76
N ASP A 213 -10.34 -14.46 -13.75
CA ASP A 213 -11.75 -14.86 -13.88
C ASP A 213 -12.64 -13.76 -14.52
N GLY A 214 -12.05 -12.68 -15.07
CA GLY A 214 -12.75 -11.67 -15.86
C GLY A 214 -13.54 -10.62 -15.06
N LYS A 215 -13.40 -10.56 -13.73
CA LYS A 215 -14.08 -9.58 -12.87
C LYS A 215 -13.25 -8.31 -12.66
N TRP A 216 -13.60 -7.25 -13.37
CA TRP A 216 -12.92 -5.95 -13.34
C TRP A 216 -13.31 -5.04 -12.15
N CYS A 217 -14.32 -5.39 -11.36
CA CYS A 217 -14.84 -4.57 -10.26
C CYS A 217 -15.30 -5.45 -9.09
N VAL A 218 -14.98 -5.03 -7.86
CA VAL A 218 -15.41 -5.71 -6.62
C VAL A 218 -16.20 -4.72 -5.77
N SER A 219 -17.37 -5.14 -5.30
CA SER A 219 -18.23 -4.31 -4.46
C SER A 219 -17.69 -4.17 -3.03
N ALA A 220 -18.07 -3.08 -2.35
CA ALA A 220 -17.72 -2.88 -0.94
C ALA A 220 -18.25 -3.98 0.01
N GLY A 221 -19.25 -4.76 -0.42
CA GLY A 221 -19.78 -5.92 0.33
C GLY A 221 -18.87 -7.14 0.20
N GLU A 222 -18.45 -7.47 -1.02
CA GLU A 222 -17.49 -8.55 -1.27
C GLU A 222 -16.15 -8.26 -0.56
N VAL A 223 -15.74 -6.99 -0.50
CA VAL A 223 -14.53 -6.57 0.25
C VAL A 223 -14.65 -6.79 1.78
N ARG A 224 -15.87 -6.86 2.33
CA ARG A 224 -16.07 -7.23 3.74
C ARG A 224 -15.96 -8.74 3.97
N GLU A 225 -16.28 -9.54 2.97
CA GLU A 225 -16.13 -10.99 3.01
C GLU A 225 -14.68 -11.45 2.76
N LEU A 226 -13.84 -10.57 2.20
CA LEU A 226 -12.41 -10.83 2.06
C LEU A 226 -11.65 -10.83 3.40
N PRO A 227 -10.63 -11.70 3.54
CA PRO A 227 -9.70 -11.68 4.66
C PRO A 227 -9.07 -10.29 4.92
N PRO A 228 -8.72 -9.95 6.17
CA PRO A 228 -8.21 -8.62 6.54
C PRO A 228 -7.01 -8.16 5.71
N ASP A 229 -6.09 -9.08 5.39
CA ASP A 229 -4.87 -8.79 4.63
C ASP A 229 -5.18 -8.47 3.16
N VAL A 230 -6.13 -9.21 2.56
CA VAL A 230 -6.65 -8.95 1.21
C VAL A 230 -7.36 -7.60 1.15
N ARG A 231 -8.17 -7.29 2.17
CA ARG A 231 -8.88 -6.01 2.29
C ARG A 231 -7.92 -4.82 2.37
N ALA A 232 -6.78 -4.97 3.05
CA ALA A 232 -5.77 -3.93 3.14
C ALA A 232 -5.09 -3.67 1.79
N VAL A 233 -4.72 -4.74 1.06
CA VAL A 233 -4.08 -4.66 -0.26
C VAL A 233 -5.04 -4.08 -1.32
N VAL A 234 -6.30 -4.52 -1.33
CA VAL A 234 -7.35 -3.97 -2.22
C VAL A 234 -7.60 -2.48 -1.94
N ARG A 235 -7.45 -2.03 -0.68
CA ARG A 235 -7.57 -0.61 -0.32
C ARG A 235 -6.31 0.19 -0.66
N SER A 236 -5.13 -0.42 -0.63
CA SER A 236 -3.85 0.22 -0.92
C SER A 236 -3.59 0.31 -2.43
N ARG A 237 -4.53 0.91 -3.19
CA ARG A 237 -4.43 1.56 -4.51
C ARG A 237 -3.62 0.92 -5.66
N ALA A 238 -2.96 -0.22 -5.49
CA ALA A 238 -1.93 -0.75 -6.40
C ALA A 238 -2.36 -1.99 -7.19
N SER A 239 -3.59 -2.48 -6.99
CA SER A 239 -4.14 -3.57 -7.80
C SER A 239 -5.48 -3.15 -8.39
N VAL A 240 -5.69 -3.59 -9.64
CA VAL A 240 -6.73 -3.31 -10.65
C VAL A 240 -8.20 -3.33 -10.14
N VAL A 241 -8.44 -3.65 -8.87
CA VAL A 241 -9.75 -3.76 -8.23
C VAL A 241 -10.33 -2.39 -7.89
N ARG A 242 -11.31 -1.94 -8.68
CA ARG A 242 -11.94 -0.63 -8.53
C ARG A 242 -13.12 -0.68 -7.55
N LEU A 243 -13.00 0.04 -6.44
CA LEU A 243 -14.05 0.18 -5.43
C LEU A 243 -15.15 1.13 -5.94
N ARG A 244 -16.34 0.58 -6.18
CA ARG A 244 -17.56 1.33 -6.52
C ARG A 244 -18.71 0.89 -5.60
N LYS A 245 -19.74 1.73 -5.48
CA LYS A 245 -21.00 1.30 -4.84
C LYS A 245 -21.51 0.08 -5.59
N LYS A 246 -21.90 -0.99 -4.88
CA LYS A 246 -22.35 -2.28 -5.45
C LYS A 246 -23.30 -2.08 -6.65
N GLN A 247 -24.23 -1.14 -6.51
CA GLN A 247 -25.18 -0.77 -7.55
C GLN A 247 -24.53 -0.30 -8.86
N VAL A 248 -23.56 0.63 -8.81
CA VAL A 248 -22.92 1.17 -10.02
C VAL A 248 -22.08 0.11 -10.74
N VAL A 249 -21.44 -0.80 -9.99
CA VAL A 249 -20.72 -1.96 -10.58
C VAL A 249 -21.70 -2.87 -11.30
N THR A 250 -22.81 -3.24 -10.65
CA THR A 250 -23.83 -4.10 -11.27
C THR A 250 -24.50 -3.43 -12.47
N TRP A 251 -24.57 -2.10 -12.49
CA TRP A 251 -25.11 -1.34 -13.60
C TRP A 251 -24.16 -1.29 -14.79
N LEU A 252 -22.87 -1.07 -14.56
CA LEU A 252 -21.85 -1.08 -15.62
C LEU A 252 -21.64 -2.49 -16.21
N ASP A 253 -21.66 -3.53 -15.38
CA ASP A 253 -21.59 -4.93 -15.85
C ASP A 253 -22.78 -5.29 -16.76
N ARG A 254 -23.99 -4.86 -16.38
CA ARG A 254 -25.18 -5.04 -17.22
C ARG A 254 -25.16 -4.17 -18.47
N ALA A 255 -24.68 -2.93 -18.38
CA ALA A 255 -24.52 -2.05 -19.54
C ALA A 255 -23.50 -2.65 -20.54
N ALA A 256 -22.40 -3.22 -20.07
CA ALA A 256 -21.42 -3.92 -20.90
C ALA A 256 -22.04 -5.15 -21.60
N LYS A 257 -22.81 -5.96 -20.88
CA LYS A 257 -23.56 -7.09 -21.45
C LYS A 257 -24.60 -6.68 -22.50
N ALA A 258 -25.15 -5.48 -22.36
CA ALA A 258 -26.10 -4.90 -23.32
C ALA A 258 -25.43 -4.13 -24.47
N GLY A 259 -24.09 -4.14 -24.56
CA GLY A 259 -23.34 -3.45 -25.62
C GLY A 259 -23.36 -1.92 -25.51
N PHE A 260 -23.50 -1.39 -24.29
CA PHE A 260 -23.56 0.05 -24.01
C PHE A 260 -24.66 0.77 -24.82
N PRO A 261 -25.94 0.64 -24.43
CA PRO A 261 -27.04 1.22 -25.19
C PRO A 261 -26.93 2.74 -25.30
N GLU A 262 -27.44 3.27 -26.42
CA GLU A 262 -27.49 4.70 -26.67
C GLU A 262 -28.51 5.38 -25.77
N VAL A 263 -28.03 6.39 -25.04
CA VAL A 263 -28.88 7.25 -24.22
C VAL A 263 -28.72 8.68 -24.75
N PRO A 264 -29.76 9.27 -25.36
CA PRO A 264 -29.69 10.60 -25.93
C PRO A 264 -29.19 11.65 -24.93
N GLY A 265 -28.14 12.39 -25.29
CA GLY A 265 -27.51 13.43 -24.47
C GLY A 265 -26.48 12.91 -23.45
N LEU A 266 -26.08 11.63 -23.55
CA LEU A 266 -25.03 11.00 -22.73
C LEU A 266 -24.02 10.22 -23.59
N GLU A 267 -23.83 10.59 -24.85
CA GLU A 267 -22.92 9.96 -25.81
C GLU A 267 -21.46 10.01 -25.34
N GLU A 268 -21.05 11.16 -24.81
CA GLU A 268 -19.73 11.33 -24.18
C GLU A 268 -19.61 10.41 -22.94
N ALA A 269 -20.65 10.33 -22.12
CA ALA A 269 -20.65 9.50 -20.91
C ALA A 269 -20.63 7.99 -21.23
N ARG A 270 -21.25 7.58 -22.35
CA ARG A 270 -21.17 6.21 -22.91
C ARG A 270 -19.73 5.89 -23.30
N SER A 271 -19.08 6.72 -24.10
CA SER A 271 -17.69 6.50 -24.52
C SER A 271 -16.73 6.44 -23.32
N LEU A 272 -16.92 7.31 -22.33
CA LEU A 272 -16.16 7.27 -21.08
C LEU A 272 -16.40 5.96 -20.30
N ALA A 273 -17.64 5.44 -20.29
CA ALA A 273 -17.99 4.19 -19.65
C ALA A 273 -17.38 2.98 -20.37
N GLU A 274 -17.38 2.97 -21.71
CA GLU A 274 -16.72 1.97 -22.54
C GLU A 274 -15.22 1.93 -22.28
N ARG A 275 -14.53 3.07 -22.40
CA ARG A 275 -13.09 3.20 -22.09
C ARG A 275 -12.74 2.76 -20.68
N PHE A 276 -13.59 3.09 -19.73
CA PHE A 276 -13.42 2.69 -18.34
C PHE A 276 -13.56 1.18 -18.15
N VAL A 277 -14.51 0.52 -18.83
CA VAL A 277 -14.69 -0.93 -18.78
C VAL A 277 -13.59 -1.67 -19.57
N SER A 278 -13.08 -1.08 -20.65
CA SER A 278 -11.91 -1.56 -21.41
C SER A 278 -10.59 -1.45 -20.65
N GLY A 279 -10.59 -0.75 -19.51
CA GLY A 279 -9.54 -0.85 -18.51
C GLY A 279 -8.77 0.43 -18.21
N GLU A 280 -9.15 1.55 -18.83
CA GLU A 280 -8.50 2.84 -18.58
C GLU A 280 -8.86 3.43 -17.21
N THR A 281 -7.91 4.13 -16.58
CA THR A 281 -8.10 4.77 -15.26
C THR A 281 -8.85 6.10 -15.38
N TYR A 282 -9.41 6.61 -14.28
CA TYR A 282 -10.08 7.93 -14.30
C TYR A 282 -9.10 9.04 -14.67
N GLU A 283 -7.86 8.90 -14.22
CA GLU A 283 -6.76 9.81 -14.43
C GLU A 283 -6.33 9.81 -15.90
N SER A 284 -6.15 8.63 -16.51
CA SER A 284 -5.82 8.51 -17.94
C SER A 284 -6.95 9.01 -18.84
N ILE A 285 -8.20 8.69 -18.50
CA ILE A 285 -9.36 9.22 -19.22
C ILE A 285 -9.46 10.75 -19.06
N ALA A 286 -9.26 11.27 -17.85
CA ALA A 286 -9.27 12.70 -17.56
C ALA A 286 -8.19 13.47 -18.35
N GLU A 287 -6.96 12.96 -18.37
CA GLU A 287 -5.85 13.53 -19.13
C GLU A 287 -6.15 13.55 -20.64
N SER A 288 -6.72 12.46 -21.18
CA SER A 288 -7.03 12.37 -22.60
C SER A 288 -8.22 13.24 -23.04
N THR A 289 -9.16 13.53 -22.14
CA THR A 289 -10.39 14.29 -22.45
C THR A 289 -10.33 15.75 -22.02
N GLY A 290 -9.30 16.14 -21.26
CA GLY A 290 -9.21 17.46 -20.63
C GLY A 290 -10.26 17.69 -19.54
N LEU A 291 -11.04 16.68 -19.17
CA LEU A 291 -12.04 16.76 -18.11
C LEU A 291 -11.41 16.41 -16.76
N PRO A 292 -11.75 17.11 -15.67
CA PRO A 292 -11.26 16.70 -14.35
C PRO A 292 -11.84 15.34 -13.94
N TRP A 293 -11.04 14.50 -13.28
CA TRP A 293 -11.37 13.09 -12.97
C TRP A 293 -12.72 12.91 -12.24
N TRP A 294 -13.13 13.87 -11.40
CA TRP A 294 -14.42 13.84 -10.72
C TRP A 294 -15.61 13.98 -11.68
N ARG A 295 -15.43 14.72 -12.79
CA ARG A 295 -16.44 14.93 -13.83
C ARG A 295 -16.59 13.66 -14.67
N VAL A 296 -15.49 13.04 -15.07
CA VAL A 296 -15.48 11.71 -15.71
C VAL A 296 -16.22 10.69 -14.85
N LYS A 297 -15.88 10.62 -13.56
CA LYS A 297 -16.57 9.78 -12.56
C LYS A 297 -18.07 10.06 -12.47
N HIS A 298 -18.48 11.33 -12.50
CA HIS A 298 -19.88 11.72 -12.44
C HIS A 298 -20.65 11.30 -13.69
N LEU A 299 -20.08 11.51 -14.89
CA LEU A 299 -20.70 11.17 -16.17
C LEU A 299 -20.92 9.66 -16.31
N ILE A 300 -19.91 8.84 -16.00
CA ILE A 300 -20.04 7.37 -16.02
C ILE A 300 -21.12 6.91 -15.03
N GLY A 301 -21.16 7.48 -13.83
CA GLY A 301 -22.20 7.14 -12.84
C GLY A 301 -23.61 7.53 -13.29
N LYS A 302 -23.74 8.67 -13.99
CA LYS A 302 -25.00 9.16 -14.54
C LYS A 302 -25.48 8.27 -15.69
N TYR A 303 -24.58 7.88 -16.60
CA TYR A 303 -24.85 6.94 -17.68
C TYR A 303 -25.32 5.58 -17.12
N ALA A 304 -24.57 4.99 -16.20
CA ALA A 304 -24.92 3.71 -15.58
C ALA A 304 -26.30 3.74 -14.88
N ALA A 305 -26.64 4.86 -14.23
CA ALA A 305 -27.96 5.05 -13.60
C ALA A 305 -29.08 5.20 -14.65
N CYS A 306 -28.84 5.93 -15.74
CA CYS A 306 -29.82 6.11 -16.81
C CYS A 306 -30.13 4.80 -17.54
N VAL A 307 -29.11 3.99 -17.85
CA VAL A 307 -29.27 2.68 -18.51
C VAL A 307 -30.12 1.72 -17.67
N MET A 308 -29.98 1.74 -16.34
CA MET A 308 -30.60 0.74 -15.48
C MET A 308 -31.93 1.16 -14.87
N GLU A 309 -32.09 2.44 -14.51
CA GLU A 309 -33.30 2.91 -13.84
C GLU A 309 -34.27 3.61 -14.79
N GLY A 310 -33.94 3.72 -16.10
CA GLY A 310 -34.73 4.46 -17.08
C GLY A 310 -34.92 5.95 -16.73
N ARG A 311 -34.15 6.47 -15.77
CA ARG A 311 -34.27 7.86 -15.32
C ARG A 311 -33.73 8.78 -16.40
N LYS A 312 -34.53 9.77 -16.81
CA LYS A 312 -34.04 10.88 -17.62
C LYS A 312 -32.98 11.66 -16.82
N PRO A 313 -31.82 12.00 -17.40
CA PRO A 313 -30.74 12.65 -16.69
C PRO A 313 -31.18 14.00 -16.09
N ARG A 314 -31.18 14.14 -14.75
CA ARG A 314 -31.40 15.44 -14.09
C ARG A 314 -30.28 16.40 -14.48
N GLY A 315 -30.65 17.63 -14.86
CA GLY A 315 -29.71 18.70 -15.24
C GLY A 315 -29.17 18.64 -16.67
N LEU A 316 -29.76 17.85 -17.60
CA LEU A 316 -29.35 17.75 -19.01
C LEU A 316 -29.36 19.10 -19.76
N TRP A 317 -30.14 20.06 -19.26
CA TRP A 317 -30.52 21.27 -19.97
C TRP A 317 -29.96 22.55 -19.34
N ALA A 318 -28.96 22.43 -18.46
CA ALA A 318 -28.25 23.59 -17.94
C ALA A 318 -27.33 24.13 -19.05
N GLY A 319 -27.71 25.26 -19.65
CA GLY A 319 -26.91 25.92 -20.69
C GLY A 319 -27.38 25.71 -22.13
N ILE A 320 -28.62 25.24 -22.36
CA ILE A 320 -29.20 25.29 -23.72
C ILE A 320 -29.31 26.75 -24.18
N ASP A 321 -28.87 27.04 -25.39
CA ASP A 321 -29.03 28.34 -26.05
C ASP A 321 -30.48 28.59 -26.49
N ARG A 322 -30.84 29.85 -26.74
CA ARG A 322 -32.23 30.20 -27.07
C ARG A 322 -32.71 29.54 -28.37
N ASP A 323 -31.87 29.38 -29.37
CA ASP A 323 -32.30 28.89 -30.68
C ASP A 323 -32.56 27.38 -30.67
N THR A 324 -31.69 26.61 -30.02
CA THR A 324 -31.91 25.18 -29.76
C THR A 324 -33.17 24.94 -28.94
N ALA A 325 -33.40 25.76 -27.91
CA ALA A 325 -34.59 25.68 -27.06
C ALA A 325 -35.88 25.98 -27.83
N ALA A 326 -35.86 26.94 -28.77
CA ALA A 326 -36.97 27.23 -29.67
C ALA A 326 -37.21 26.11 -30.70
N GLY A 327 -36.13 25.49 -31.19
CA GLY A 327 -36.19 24.36 -32.13
C GLY A 327 -36.97 23.15 -31.62
N TYR A 328 -36.85 22.80 -30.32
CA TYR A 328 -37.63 21.71 -29.72
C TYR A 328 -39.13 21.99 -29.71
N VAL A 329 -39.51 23.24 -29.51
CA VAL A 329 -40.92 23.67 -29.49
C VAL A 329 -41.47 23.69 -30.92
N LEU A 330 -40.70 24.17 -31.89
CA LEU A 330 -41.05 24.09 -33.31
C LEU A 330 -41.28 22.64 -33.77
N LYS A 331 -40.42 21.72 -33.34
CA LYS A 331 -40.60 20.28 -33.62
C LYS A 331 -41.91 19.76 -33.01
N ALA A 332 -42.19 20.11 -31.75
CA ALA A 332 -43.44 19.73 -31.10
C ALA A 332 -44.68 20.31 -31.81
N VAL A 333 -44.61 21.55 -32.32
CA VAL A 333 -45.69 22.18 -33.11
C VAL A 333 -45.92 21.42 -34.42
N ARG A 334 -44.86 21.03 -35.12
CA ARG A 334 -44.95 20.25 -36.36
C ARG A 334 -45.57 18.88 -36.13
N ASP A 335 -45.10 18.18 -35.10
CA ASP A 335 -45.55 16.82 -34.81
C ASP A 335 -46.98 16.77 -34.26
N LEU A 336 -47.42 17.79 -33.51
CA LEU A 336 -48.78 17.88 -32.97
C LEU A 336 -49.76 18.58 -33.92
N GLY A 337 -49.26 19.19 -35.01
CA GLY A 337 -50.06 19.95 -35.98
C GLY A 337 -50.70 21.23 -35.43
N ARG A 338 -50.37 21.64 -34.20
CA ARG A 338 -50.92 22.82 -33.52
C ARG A 338 -49.97 23.35 -32.46
N VAL A 339 -50.22 24.58 -32.00
CA VAL A 339 -49.46 25.17 -30.88
C VAL A 339 -49.78 24.43 -29.58
N PRO A 340 -48.78 23.79 -28.92
CA PRO A 340 -49.03 23.02 -27.71
C PRO A 340 -49.21 23.92 -26.49
N THR A 341 -50.16 23.58 -25.64
CA THR A 341 -50.18 24.11 -24.27
C THR A 341 -48.96 23.60 -23.49
N ARG A 342 -48.62 24.28 -22.39
CA ARG A 342 -47.49 23.89 -21.53
C ARG A 342 -47.57 22.42 -21.08
N ARG A 343 -48.77 21.95 -20.72
CA ARG A 343 -49.01 20.58 -20.27
C ARG A 343 -48.87 19.57 -21.41
N GLU A 344 -49.33 19.91 -22.60
CA GLU A 344 -49.23 19.06 -23.79
C GLU A 344 -47.78 18.95 -24.27
N TYR A 345 -47.03 20.05 -24.24
CA TYR A 345 -45.60 20.02 -24.53
C TYR A 345 -44.84 19.15 -23.53
N ASP A 346 -45.13 19.26 -22.22
CA ASP A 346 -44.52 18.38 -21.21
C ASP A 346 -44.93 16.90 -21.38
N ALA A 347 -46.13 16.62 -21.91
CA ALA A 347 -46.53 15.27 -22.29
C ALA A 347 -45.76 14.78 -23.53
N TYR A 348 -45.62 15.61 -24.55
CA TYR A 348 -44.83 15.35 -25.75
C TYR A 348 -43.35 15.09 -25.40
N CYS A 349 -42.70 15.92 -24.60
CA CYS A 349 -41.31 15.71 -24.18
C CYS A 349 -41.12 14.47 -23.29
N ARG A 350 -42.18 14.03 -22.59
CA ARG A 350 -42.16 12.74 -21.89
C ARG A 350 -42.07 11.58 -22.88
N ALA A 351 -42.80 11.64 -23.99
CA ALA A 351 -42.80 10.61 -25.03
C ALA A 351 -41.62 10.70 -26.03
N ALA A 352 -41.40 11.85 -26.65
CA ALA A 352 -40.44 12.05 -27.75
C ALA A 352 -39.03 12.47 -27.28
N GLY A 353 -38.87 12.84 -26.01
CA GLY A 353 -37.63 13.41 -25.48
C GLY A 353 -37.47 14.90 -25.80
N GLY A 354 -37.08 15.69 -24.80
CA GLY A 354 -36.90 17.14 -24.96
C GLY A 354 -36.80 17.88 -23.62
N PRO A 355 -36.43 19.18 -23.64
CA PRO A 355 -36.34 20.00 -22.44
C PRO A 355 -37.74 20.23 -21.85
N PRO A 356 -37.96 19.95 -20.54
CA PRO A 356 -39.25 20.20 -19.92
C PRO A 356 -39.56 21.70 -19.88
N SER A 357 -40.86 22.03 -19.89
CA SER A 357 -41.36 23.39 -20.07
C SER A 357 -40.79 24.41 -19.07
N HIS A 358 -40.55 24.00 -17.82
CA HIS A 358 -39.97 24.87 -16.79
C HIS A 358 -38.53 25.32 -17.10
N VAL A 359 -37.76 24.51 -17.84
CA VAL A 359 -36.43 24.89 -18.31
C VAL A 359 -36.54 25.98 -19.37
N LEU A 360 -37.47 25.83 -20.31
CA LEU A 360 -37.71 26.82 -21.37
C LEU A 360 -38.23 28.14 -20.79
N VAL A 361 -39.16 28.06 -19.83
CA VAL A 361 -39.66 29.25 -19.11
C VAL A 361 -38.54 29.98 -18.38
N ARG A 362 -37.54 29.27 -17.85
CA ARG A 362 -36.37 29.91 -17.21
C ARG A 362 -35.49 30.67 -18.21
N ILE A 363 -35.42 30.24 -19.47
CA ILE A 363 -34.60 30.86 -20.54
C ILE A 363 -35.31 32.07 -21.18
N PHE A 364 -36.63 31.98 -21.36
CA PHE A 364 -37.46 32.95 -22.07
C PHE A 364 -38.38 33.78 -21.16
N GLY A 365 -38.33 33.57 -19.84
CA GLY A 365 -39.14 34.25 -18.83
C GLY A 365 -40.59 33.78 -18.73
N SER A 366 -41.21 33.38 -19.85
CA SER A 366 -42.61 32.90 -19.88
C SER A 366 -42.85 31.89 -20.99
N TRP A 367 -43.90 31.07 -20.86
CA TRP A 367 -44.29 30.12 -21.92
C TRP A 367 -44.71 30.85 -23.20
N ARG A 368 -45.34 32.03 -23.07
CA ARG A 368 -45.66 32.90 -24.20
C ARG A 368 -44.41 33.41 -24.91
N GLY A 369 -43.35 33.72 -24.17
CA GLY A 369 -42.04 34.09 -24.73
C GLY A 369 -41.37 32.95 -25.48
N VAL A 370 -41.49 31.71 -24.99
CA VAL A 370 -41.02 30.50 -25.69
C VAL A 370 -41.75 30.32 -27.03
N LEU A 371 -43.08 30.39 -27.03
CA LEU A 371 -43.89 30.27 -28.24
C LEU A 371 -43.64 31.41 -29.22
N GLY A 372 -43.46 32.64 -28.73
CA GLY A 372 -43.08 33.78 -29.54
C GLY A 372 -41.74 33.57 -30.25
N ALA A 373 -40.72 33.09 -29.53
CA ALA A 373 -39.42 32.80 -30.12
C ALA A 373 -39.43 31.61 -31.10
N ALA A 374 -40.24 30.60 -30.84
CA ALA A 374 -40.32 29.40 -31.66
C ALA A 374 -41.19 29.58 -32.91
N VAL A 375 -42.40 30.14 -32.77
CA VAL A 375 -43.41 30.19 -33.84
C VAL A 375 -43.34 31.51 -34.61
N PHE A 376 -42.82 32.58 -34.00
CA PHE A 376 -42.75 33.92 -34.60
C PHE A 376 -41.34 34.52 -34.46
N PRO A 377 -40.32 33.93 -35.13
CA PRO A 377 -38.97 34.49 -35.12
C PRO A 377 -39.03 35.90 -35.70
N ARG A 378 -38.70 36.89 -34.87
CA ARG A 378 -38.78 38.35 -35.13
C ARG A 378 -38.77 38.73 -36.61
N GLY A 379 -39.93 39.11 -37.11
CA GLY A 379 -40.12 39.66 -38.45
C GLY A 379 -41.45 39.24 -39.05
N ASP A 380 -42.55 39.58 -38.38
CA ASP A 380 -43.81 39.97 -39.03
C ASP A 380 -44.82 40.37 -37.95
N VAL A 381 -44.98 41.69 -37.82
CA VAL A 381 -46.13 42.29 -37.15
C VAL A 381 -47.30 42.13 -38.11
N LEU A 382 -48.08 41.08 -37.95
CA LEU A 382 -49.45 41.06 -38.43
C LEU A 382 -50.38 40.64 -37.30
N ASN A 383 -51.16 41.63 -36.87
CA ASN A 383 -52.44 41.47 -36.22
C ASN A 383 -53.21 40.31 -36.84
N VAL A 384 -53.42 39.25 -36.07
CA VAL A 384 -54.63 38.44 -36.19
C VAL A 384 -55.28 38.40 -34.80
N ALA A 385 -56.29 39.26 -34.69
CA ALA A 385 -57.49 39.16 -33.85
C ALA A 385 -57.29 38.79 -32.38
N ALA A 386 -57.39 39.84 -31.55
CA ALA A 386 -58.22 39.77 -30.37
C ALA A 386 -59.68 39.47 -30.79
N ALA A 387 -60.10 38.21 -30.75
CA ALA A 387 -61.48 37.78 -30.59
C ALA A 387 -61.49 36.28 -30.30
N GLU A 388 -62.29 35.89 -29.31
CA GLU A 388 -62.67 34.51 -28.97
C GLU A 388 -61.62 33.68 -28.21
N TYR A 389 -61.52 33.91 -26.90
CA TYR A 389 -61.69 32.86 -25.87
C TYR A 389 -61.73 33.46 -24.45
N GLU A 390 -62.46 34.57 -24.27
CA GLU A 390 -63.08 34.93 -22.99
C GLU A 390 -64.60 34.85 -23.20
N GLY A 391 -65.27 33.87 -22.57
CA GLY A 391 -66.74 33.84 -22.48
C GLY A 391 -67.44 32.50 -22.77
N ALA A 392 -67.31 31.52 -21.88
CA ALA A 392 -68.30 30.48 -21.58
C ALA A 392 -67.72 29.69 -20.38
N GLY A 393 -68.07 29.93 -19.13
CA GLY A 393 -69.39 30.03 -18.53
C GLY A 393 -69.26 29.25 -17.23
N VAL A 394 -69.19 29.96 -16.10
CA VAL A 394 -69.26 29.35 -14.77
C VAL A 394 -70.73 29.03 -14.52
N PRO A 395 -71.12 27.77 -14.27
CA PRO A 395 -72.38 27.50 -13.60
C PRO A 395 -72.14 27.63 -12.09
N GLU A 396 -72.72 28.66 -11.49
CA GLU A 396 -73.10 28.64 -10.08
C GLU A 396 -74.07 27.48 -9.84
N GLY A 397 -73.87 26.70 -8.77
CA GLY A 397 -74.81 25.64 -8.42
C GLY A 397 -74.36 24.63 -7.37
N THR A 398 -74.35 25.07 -6.10
CA THR A 398 -75.01 24.38 -4.97
C THR A 398 -74.29 23.22 -4.22
N GLN A 399 -73.93 23.54 -2.97
CA GLN A 399 -73.94 22.75 -1.70
C GLN A 399 -72.92 21.60 -1.54
N VAL A 400 -72.21 21.44 -0.41
CA VAL A 400 -72.41 21.85 1.00
C VAL A 400 -71.13 22.44 1.59
#